data_AF-A0A9D2BD77-F1
#
_entry.id   AF-A0A9D2BD77-F1
#
_cell.length_a   1.000
_cell.length_b   1.000
_cell.length_c   1.000
_cell.angle_alpha   90.00
_cell.angle_beta   90.00
_cell.angle_gamma   90.00
#
_symmetry.space_group_name_H-M   'P 1'
#
loop_
_entity.id
_entity.type
_entity.pdbx_description
1 polymer ?
#
loop_
_entity_poly.entity_id
_entity_poly.type
_entity_poly.pdbx_seq_one_letter_code
_entity_poly.pdbx_strand_id
1 'polypeptide(L)'
;MRIIRTRDYDEMSLKAAKLISAQIWLKPACVLGLATGSSPIGLYKNLVQWYEQGELDFSQVKTVNLDEYKGMSPENEQSYYYFMHEH
;
A
#
# COMPACT_ATOMS: atom_id res chain seq x y z
N MET A 1 -5.60 -11.32 -18.32
CA MET A 1 -5.84 -10.11 -17.51
C MET A 1 -7.23 -10.18 -16.93
N ARG A 2 -7.40 -9.95 -15.62
CA ARG A 2 -8.72 -9.89 -14.96
C ARG A 2 -9.07 -8.42 -14.73
N ILE A 3 -10.24 -7.99 -15.19
CA ILE A 3 -10.73 -6.61 -15.01
C ILE A 3 -11.77 -6.61 -13.89
N ILE A 4 -11.59 -5.72 -12.91
CA ILE A 4 -12.55 -5.50 -11.83
C ILE A 4 -13.00 -4.04 -11.93
N ARG A 5 -14.27 -3.84 -12.29
CA ARG A 5 -14.89 -2.51 -12.28
C ARG A 5 -15.50 -2.27 -10.90
N THR A 6 -15.17 -1.14 -10.29
CA THR A 6 -15.81 -0.64 -9.06
C THR A 6 -16.66 0.58 -9.38
N ARG A 7 -17.54 0.94 -8.45
CA ARG A 7 -18.44 2.09 -8.57
C ARG A 7 -17.69 3.41 -8.43
N ASP A 8 -16.77 3.47 -7.47
CA ASP A 8 -16.07 4.68 -7.05
C ASP A 8 -14.65 4.37 -6.51
N TYR A 9 -13.96 5.43 -6.07
CA TYR A 9 -12.61 5.38 -5.53
C TYR A 9 -12.52 4.59 -4.21
N ASP A 10 -13.51 4.74 -3.32
CA ASP A 10 -13.50 4.08 -2.02
C ASP A 10 -13.70 2.58 -2.18
N GLU A 11 -14.61 2.16 -3.07
CA GLU A 11 -14.79 0.75 -3.39
C GLU A 11 -13.55 0.16 -4.09
N MET A 12 -12.91 0.90 -5.00
CA MET A 12 -11.64 0.50 -5.61
C MET A 12 -10.56 0.27 -4.55
N SER A 13 -10.40 1.25 -3.65
CA SER A 13 -9.40 1.24 -2.59
C SER A 13 -9.61 0.07 -1.62
N LEU A 14 -10.84 -0.14 -1.16
CA LEU A 14 -11.22 -1.27 -0.32
C LEU A 14 -11.00 -2.60 -1.03
N LYS A 15 -11.35 -2.69 -2.32
CA LYS A 15 -11.17 -3.92 -3.09
C LYS A 15 -9.70 -4.29 -3.24
N ALA A 16 -8.85 -3.31 -3.52
CA ALA A 16 -7.43 -3.50 -3.65
C ALA A 16 -6.79 -3.85 -2.28
N ALA A 17 -7.18 -3.18 -1.20
CA ALA A 17 -6.74 -3.51 0.16
C ALA A 17 -7.10 -4.97 0.52
N LYS A 18 -8.31 -5.44 0.19
CA LYS A 18 -8.72 -6.85 0.39
C LYS A 18 -7.83 -7.87 -0.33
N LEU A 19 -7.30 -7.51 -1.50
CA LEU A 19 -6.41 -8.40 -2.25
C LEU A 19 -5.02 -8.47 -1.59
N ILE A 20 -4.50 -7.32 -1.14
CA ILE A 20 -3.22 -7.25 -0.43
C ILE A 20 -3.31 -7.91 0.95
N SER A 21 -4.39 -7.68 1.70
CA SER A 21 -4.61 -8.31 3.00
C SER A 21 -4.67 -9.83 2.89
N ALA A 22 -5.36 -10.36 1.87
CA ALA A 22 -5.37 -11.79 1.58
C ALA A 22 -3.96 -12.33 1.27
N GLN A 23 -3.13 -11.58 0.54
CA GLN A 23 -1.75 -11.97 0.24
C GLN A 23 -0.89 -12.05 1.51
N ILE A 24 -1.03 -11.10 2.43
CA ILE A 24 -0.33 -11.09 3.72
C ILE A 24 -0.77 -12.28 4.57
N TRP A 25 -2.08 -12.53 4.65
CA TRP A 25 -2.63 -13.68 5.37
C TRP A 25 -2.13 -15.03 4.82
N LEU A 26 -2.11 -15.19 3.50
CA LEU A 26 -1.68 -16.43 2.85
C LEU A 26 -0.16 -16.64 2.90
N LYS A 27 0.61 -15.55 2.95
CA LYS A 27 2.08 -15.59 3.00
C LYS A 27 2.60 -14.40 3.82
N PRO A 28 2.72 -14.54 5.15
CA PRO A 28 3.15 -13.44 6.02
C PRO A 28 4.52 -12.86 5.66
N ALA A 29 5.44 -13.70 5.16
CA ALA A 29 6.76 -13.29 4.68
C ALA A 29 6.77 -12.91 3.17
N CYS A 30 5.71 -12.29 2.66
CA CYS A 30 5.64 -11.85 1.27
C CYS A 30 6.47 -10.58 1.02
N VAL A 31 6.86 -10.40 -0.24
CA VAL A 31 7.44 -9.13 -0.72
C VAL A 31 6.35 -8.39 -1.49
N LEU A 32 6.02 -7.17 -1.07
CA LEU A 32 5.02 -6.33 -1.72
C LEU A 32 5.70 -5.24 -2.56
N GLY A 33 5.34 -5.15 -3.84
CA GLY A 33 5.68 -4.02 -4.68
C GLY A 33 4.67 -2.89 -4.45
N LEU A 34 5.13 -1.74 -3.97
CA LEU A 34 4.31 -0.61 -3.59
C LEU A 34 4.50 0.58 -4.53
N ALA A 35 3.41 1.31 -4.75
CA ALA A 35 3.35 2.47 -5.63
C ALA A 35 2.97 3.73 -4.83
N THR A 36 3.38 4.88 -5.32
CA THR A 36 3.00 6.19 -4.77
C THR A 36 1.90 6.84 -5.61
N GLY A 37 1.54 8.08 -5.27
CA GLY A 37 0.51 8.86 -5.95
C GLY A 37 -0.86 8.77 -5.28
N SER A 38 -1.84 9.48 -5.82
CA SER A 38 -3.16 9.62 -5.17
C SER A 38 -4.01 8.35 -5.21
N SER A 39 -3.82 7.50 -6.23
CA SER A 39 -4.61 6.27 -6.42
C SER A 39 -4.48 5.28 -5.24
N PRO A 40 -3.27 4.94 -4.73
CA PRO A 40 -3.13 3.98 -3.63
C PRO A 40 -3.40 4.53 -2.22
N ILE A 41 -3.60 5.84 -2.02
CA ILE A 41 -3.79 6.43 -0.66
C ILE A 41 -4.95 5.76 0.09
N GLY A 42 -6.10 5.57 -0.55
CA GLY A 42 -7.25 4.91 0.06
C GLY A 42 -6.95 3.45 0.42
N LEU A 43 -6.15 2.75 -0.39
CA LEU A 43 -5.70 1.39 -0.09
C LEU A 43 -4.85 1.35 1.18
N TYR A 44 -3.87 2.26 1.31
CA TYR A 44 -2.99 2.29 2.49
C TYR A 44 -3.78 2.60 3.75
N LYS A 45 -4.70 3.57 3.70
CA LYS A 45 -5.60 3.87 4.81
C LYS A 45 -6.39 2.65 5.31
N ASN A 46 -6.93 1.83 4.41
CA ASN A 46 -7.65 0.62 4.80
C ASN A 46 -6.71 -0.43 5.44
N LEU A 47 -5.49 -0.59 4.91
CA LEU A 47 -4.51 -1.53 5.46
C LEU A 47 -4.03 -1.11 6.86
N VAL A 48 -3.75 0.18 7.06
CA VAL A 48 -3.38 0.76 8.37
C VAL A 48 -4.51 0.54 9.36
N GLN A 49 -5.76 0.85 8.99
CA GLN A 49 -6.91 0.63 9.86
C GLN A 49 -7.03 -0.83 10.32
N TRP A 50 -6.84 -1.80 9.42
CA TRP A 50 -6.90 -3.22 9.79
C TRP A 50 -5.72 -3.67 10.65
N TYR A 51 -4.54 -3.07 10.48
CA TYR A 51 -3.42 -3.29 11.40
C TYR A 51 -3.74 -2.75 12.81
N GLU A 52 -4.26 -1.53 12.92
CA GLU A 52 -4.64 -0.92 14.20
C GLU A 52 -5.75 -1.70 14.93
N GLN A 53 -6.62 -2.36 14.17
CA GLN A 53 -7.66 -3.26 14.68
C GLN A 53 -7.14 -4.66 15.06
N GLY A 54 -5.88 -4.98 14.75
CA GLY A 54 -5.27 -6.29 15.00
C GLY A 54 -5.67 -7.38 13.99
N GLU A 55 -6.24 -7.00 12.84
CA GLU A 55 -6.65 -7.92 11.77
C GLU A 55 -5.53 -8.23 10.78
N LEU A 56 -4.47 -7.41 10.76
CA LEU A 56 -3.28 -7.59 9.93
C LEU A 56 -2.00 -7.49 10.75
N ASP A 57 -1.00 -8.28 10.35
CA ASP A 57 0.37 -8.23 10.87
C ASP A 57 1.36 -8.05 9.72
N PHE A 58 2.14 -6.97 9.79
CA PHE A 58 3.17 -6.62 8.82
C PHE A 58 4.59 -7.01 9.27
N SER A 59 4.75 -7.63 10.45
CA SER A 59 6.06 -7.90 11.08
C SER A 59 7.04 -8.70 10.22
N GLN A 60 6.52 -9.55 9.32
CA GLN A 60 7.33 -10.37 8.41
C GLN A 60 7.30 -9.88 6.95
N VAL A 61 6.49 -8.88 6.65
CA VAL A 61 6.34 -8.34 5.29
C VAL A 61 7.57 -7.53 4.93
N LYS A 62 8.03 -7.66 3.68
CA LYS A 62 9.05 -6.79 3.10
C LYS A 62 8.43 -6.00 1.95
N THR A 63 8.89 -4.79 1.73
CA THR A 63 8.38 -3.92 0.66
C THR A 63 9.50 -3.51 -0.28
N VAL A 64 9.13 -3.27 -1.53
CA VAL A 64 9.95 -2.60 -2.53
C VAL A 64 9.10 -1.55 -3.23
N ASN A 65 9.66 -0.37 -3.48
CA ASN A 65 8.98 0.68 -4.22
C ASN A 65 9.34 0.63 -5.70
N LEU A 66 8.45 1.11 -6.55
CA LEU A 66 8.64 1.12 -7.99
C LEU A 66 9.79 2.04 -8.43
N ASP A 67 9.89 3.22 -7.82
CA ASP A 67 10.73 4.31 -8.29
C ASP A 67 11.02 5.35 -7.18
N GLU A 68 11.88 6.32 -7.49
CA GLU A 68 12.17 7.52 -6.70
C GLU A 68 12.68 8.64 -7.63
N TYR A 69 12.48 9.90 -7.24
CA TYR A 69 13.05 11.05 -7.92
C TYR A 69 14.57 11.14 -7.75
N LYS A 70 15.29 11.25 -8.87
CA LYS A 70 16.75 11.39 -8.86
C LYS A 70 17.20 12.68 -8.17
N GLY A 71 18.05 12.54 -7.16
CA GLY A 71 18.68 13.67 -6.46
C GLY A 71 17.81 14.33 -5.39
N MET A 72 16.66 13.74 -5.07
CA MET A 72 15.79 14.21 -4.01
C MET A 72 16.19 13.59 -2.67
N SER A 73 16.19 14.41 -1.60
CA SER A 73 16.43 13.93 -0.25
C SER A 73 15.21 13.15 0.28
N PRO A 74 15.40 12.08 1.06
CA PRO A 74 14.31 11.36 1.72
C PRO A 74 13.42 12.23 2.64
N GLU A 75 13.96 13.34 3.16
CA GLU A 75 13.25 14.29 4.02
C GLU A 75 12.44 15.32 3.23
N ASN A 76 12.55 15.32 1.89
CA ASN A 76 11.73 16.18 1.04
C ASN A 76 10.31 15.61 0.97
N GLU A 77 9.31 16.45 1.24
CA GLU A 77 7.88 16.10 1.20
C GLU A 77 7.41 15.56 -0.17
N GLN A 78 8.15 15.85 -1.24
CA GLN A 78 7.85 15.33 -2.59
C GLN A 78 8.53 13.98 -2.89
N SER A 79 9.40 13.49 -2.00
CA SER A 79 10.07 12.21 -2.20
C SER A 79 9.10 11.06 -2.01
N TYR A 80 9.29 10.00 -2.78
CA TYR A 80 8.49 8.79 -2.61
C TYR A 80 8.83 8.06 -1.31
N TYR A 81 10.05 8.22 -0.81
CA TYR A 81 10.40 7.82 0.55
C TYR A 81 9.51 8.51 1.60
N TYR A 82 9.40 9.84 1.57
CA TYR A 82 8.55 10.59 2.50
C TYR A 82 7.09 10.15 2.40
N PHE A 83 6.56 10.07 1.17
CA PHE A 83 5.19 9.61 0.92
C PHE A 83 4.88 8.25 1.57
N MET A 84 5.78 7.28 1.44
CA MET A 84 5.57 5.93 2.01
C MET A 84 5.69 5.89 3.53
N HIS A 85 6.35 6.86 4.15
CA HIS A 85 6.43 6.97 5.61
C HIS A 85 5.26 7.76 6.20
N GLU A 86 4.61 8.60 5.41
CA GLU A 86 3.41 9.33 5.80
C GLU A 86 2.13 8.49 5.68
N HIS A 87 2.03 7.62 4.68
CA HIS A 87 0.81 6.88 4.31
C HIS A 87 0.91 5.37 4.51
#